data_AF-A0A2D3W5K3-F1
#
_entry.id   AF-A0A2D3W5K3-F1
#
_cell.length_a   1.000
_cell.length_b   1.000
_cell.length_c   1.000
_cell.angle_alpha   90.00
_cell.angle_beta   90.00
_cell.angle_gamma   90.00
#
_symmetry.space_group_name_H-M   'P 1'
#
loop_
_entity.id
_entity.type
_entity.pdbx_description
1 polymer ?
#
loop_
_entity_poly.entity_id
_entity_poly.type
_entity_poly.pdbx_seq_one_letter_code
_entity_poly.pdbx_strand_id
1 'polypeptide(L)'
;MKRCLVVLVLFLNSVFASTMSEYKWEQGETLLTFLEKHTLPLSIYYNLDTEEQELATEIMSGVKYQVLKSDEGKIEQVLIPIGEELQLHIFDTKDGYKLTTTPIAFQEEDEVATIEITQSPYQDIINSTNNYLLAHEFIQAFKNSVNFKMLRSGDRLAIFYKKRTRLGQQFGAPKIEASMVEVRGRKNYVFRYNKDRFYDENGKEVEGFFLSRPVNFT
;
A
#
# COMPACT_ATOMS: atom_id res chain seq x y z
N MET A 1 19.77 -50.14 -23.41
CA MET A 1 18.72 -50.26 -22.38
C MET A 1 18.96 -49.40 -21.14
N LYS A 2 20.18 -49.34 -20.57
CA LYS A 2 20.46 -48.51 -19.37
C LYS A 2 20.27 -46.99 -19.56
N ARG A 3 20.48 -46.45 -20.77
CA ARG A 3 20.29 -45.01 -21.07
C ARG A 3 18.81 -44.58 -21.16
N CYS A 4 17.89 -45.46 -21.57
CA CYS A 4 16.46 -45.16 -21.56
C CYS A 4 15.87 -45.13 -20.14
N LEU A 5 16.45 -45.89 -19.21
CA LEU A 5 15.95 -45.94 -17.82
C LEU A 5 16.23 -44.65 -17.05
N VAL A 6 17.35 -43.97 -17.33
CA VAL A 6 17.69 -42.68 -16.71
C VAL A 6 16.75 -41.55 -17.16
N VAL A 7 16.33 -41.56 -18.43
CA VAL A 7 15.38 -40.57 -18.96
C VAL A 7 13.99 -40.77 -18.34
N LEU A 8 13.55 -42.02 -18.10
CA LEU A 8 12.27 -42.32 -17.47
C LEU A 8 12.21 -41.85 -16.00
N VAL A 9 13.32 -41.93 -15.26
CA VAL A 9 13.39 -41.48 -13.85
C VAL A 9 13.34 -39.94 -13.73
N LEU A 10 13.83 -39.21 -14.73
CA LEU A 10 13.75 -37.74 -14.73
C LEU A 10 12.31 -37.22 -14.88
N PHE A 11 11.42 -37.96 -15.57
CA PHE A 11 10.00 -37.60 -15.74
C PHE A 11 9.10 -37.98 -14.54
N LEU A 12 9.60 -38.71 -13.55
CA LEU A 12 8.84 -39.08 -12.35
C LEU A 12 9.03 -38.12 -11.17
N ASN A 13 9.79 -37.03 -11.36
CA ASN A 13 9.86 -35.97 -10.37
C ASN A 13 8.60 -35.10 -10.51
N SER A 14 7.53 -35.48 -9.82
CA SER A 14 6.46 -34.55 -9.50
C SER A 14 7.05 -33.47 -8.59
N VAL A 15 7.32 -32.29 -9.15
CA VAL A 15 7.67 -31.13 -8.34
C VAL A 15 6.39 -30.77 -7.59
N PHE A 16 6.36 -31.02 -6.28
CA PHE A 16 5.29 -30.50 -5.44
C PHE A 16 5.39 -28.98 -5.48
N ALA A 17 4.40 -28.32 -6.07
CA ALA A 17 4.44 -26.91 -6.41
C ALA A 17 3.25 -26.18 -5.81
N SER A 18 3.50 -25.40 -4.77
CA SER A 18 2.47 -24.52 -4.25
C SER A 18 2.09 -23.45 -5.29
N THR A 19 0.81 -23.18 -5.42
CA THR A 19 0.27 -22.18 -6.36
C THR A 19 -0.25 -20.97 -5.60
N MET A 20 0.22 -19.78 -5.97
CA MET A 20 -0.23 -18.52 -5.40
C MET A 20 -1.30 -17.91 -6.30
N SER A 21 -2.48 -17.66 -5.75
CA SER A 21 -3.58 -16.98 -6.43
C SER A 21 -3.90 -15.66 -5.74
N GLU A 22 -4.21 -14.64 -6.54
CA GLU A 22 -4.62 -13.33 -6.05
C GLU A 22 -6.14 -13.17 -6.23
N TYR A 23 -6.80 -12.69 -5.18
CA TYR A 23 -8.24 -12.48 -5.14
C TYR A 23 -8.55 -11.08 -4.61
N LYS A 24 -9.80 -10.64 -4.76
CA LYS A 24 -10.27 -9.34 -4.30
C LYS A 24 -11.20 -9.52 -3.12
N TRP A 25 -10.96 -8.80 -2.04
CA TRP A 25 -11.82 -8.80 -0.85
C TRP A 25 -13.19 -8.22 -1.18
N GLU A 26 -14.26 -8.95 -0.88
CA GLU A 26 -15.61 -8.56 -1.27
C GLU A 26 -16.17 -7.46 -0.35
N GLN A 27 -17.15 -6.70 -0.87
CA GLN A 27 -17.81 -5.67 -0.07
C GLN A 27 -18.65 -6.33 1.03
N GLY A 28 -18.41 -5.96 2.28
CA GLY A 28 -19.10 -6.53 3.45
C GLY A 28 -18.53 -7.86 3.96
N GLU A 29 -17.48 -8.38 3.33
CA GLU A 29 -16.75 -9.55 3.83
C GLU A 29 -15.94 -9.18 5.08
N THR A 30 -16.06 -9.99 6.12
CA THR A 30 -15.28 -9.89 7.37
C THR A 30 -14.25 -11.00 7.44
N LEU A 31 -13.25 -10.89 8.31
CA LEU A 31 -12.30 -11.97 8.53
C LEU A 31 -13.00 -13.28 8.94
N LEU A 32 -14.00 -13.22 9.82
CA LEU A 32 -14.75 -14.41 10.26
C LEU A 32 -15.47 -15.10 9.09
N THR A 33 -16.19 -14.33 8.27
CA THR A 33 -16.88 -14.89 7.09
C THR A 33 -15.90 -15.44 6.06
N PHE A 34 -14.72 -14.83 5.92
CA PHE A 34 -13.63 -15.36 5.09
C PHE A 34 -13.14 -16.71 5.61
N LEU A 35 -12.88 -16.82 6.92
CA LEU A 35 -12.45 -18.08 7.54
C LEU A 35 -13.49 -19.18 7.31
N GLU A 36 -14.78 -18.90 7.50
CA GLU A 36 -15.87 -19.86 7.24
C GLU A 36 -15.92 -20.30 5.78
N LYS A 37 -15.89 -19.34 4.83
CA LYS A 37 -15.90 -19.59 3.38
C LYS A 37 -14.74 -20.49 2.95
N HIS A 38 -13.58 -20.37 3.59
CA HIS A 38 -12.39 -21.15 3.30
C HIS A 38 -12.21 -22.38 4.19
N THR A 39 -13.21 -22.71 5.03
CA THR A 39 -13.16 -23.85 5.97
C THR A 39 -11.94 -23.78 6.90
N LEU A 40 -11.52 -22.57 7.26
CA LEU A 40 -10.47 -22.31 8.23
C LEU A 40 -11.07 -22.23 9.65
N PRO A 41 -10.36 -22.70 10.69
CA PRO A 41 -10.85 -22.63 12.06
C PRO A 41 -11.10 -21.19 12.52
N LEU A 42 -12.32 -20.91 13.01
CA LEU A 42 -12.66 -19.59 13.58
C LEU A 42 -11.87 -19.27 14.86
N SER A 43 -11.38 -20.31 15.55
CA SER A 43 -10.54 -20.14 16.75
C SER A 43 -9.29 -19.31 16.48
N ILE A 44 -8.81 -19.26 15.24
CA ILE A 44 -7.68 -18.41 14.83
C ILE A 44 -7.96 -16.94 15.16
N TYR A 45 -9.20 -16.47 14.97
CA TYR A 45 -9.60 -15.10 15.31
C TYR A 45 -9.87 -14.93 16.80
N TYR A 46 -10.60 -15.87 17.41
CA TYR A 46 -10.98 -15.76 18.82
C TYR A 46 -9.82 -15.92 19.80
N ASN A 47 -8.70 -16.51 19.36
CA ASN A 47 -7.49 -16.67 20.16
C ASN A 47 -6.54 -15.46 20.08
N LEU A 48 -6.82 -14.49 19.21
CA LEU A 48 -6.06 -13.24 19.13
C LEU A 48 -6.27 -12.39 20.38
N ASP A 49 -5.30 -11.52 20.68
CA ASP A 49 -5.51 -10.45 21.64
C ASP A 49 -6.42 -9.34 21.08
N THR A 50 -6.84 -8.41 21.93
CA THR A 50 -7.78 -7.35 21.55
C THR A 50 -7.19 -6.41 20.48
N GLU A 51 -5.89 -6.11 20.54
CA GLU A 51 -5.25 -5.22 19.56
C GLU A 51 -5.20 -5.87 18.17
N GLU A 52 -4.85 -7.16 18.10
CA GLU A 52 -4.86 -7.93 16.85
C GLU A 52 -6.28 -8.13 16.30
N GLN A 53 -7.29 -8.26 17.16
CA GLN A 53 -8.70 -8.28 16.73
C GLN A 53 -9.13 -6.95 16.12
N GLU A 54 -8.76 -5.83 16.72
CA GLU A 54 -9.03 -4.49 16.18
C GLU A 54 -8.38 -4.32 14.80
N LEU A 55 -7.10 -4.67 14.65
CA LEU A 55 -6.40 -4.64 13.36
C LEU A 55 -7.07 -5.52 12.29
N ALA A 56 -7.63 -6.66 12.68
CA ALA A 56 -8.35 -7.53 11.76
C ALA A 56 -9.65 -6.91 11.21
N THR A 57 -10.17 -5.84 11.82
CA THR A 57 -11.34 -5.11 11.33
C THR A 57 -11.00 -4.06 10.27
N GLU A 58 -9.72 -3.72 10.09
CA GLU A 58 -9.23 -2.69 9.15
C GLU A 58 -9.08 -3.20 7.70
N ILE A 59 -9.61 -4.39 7.37
CA ILE A 59 -9.57 -4.93 6.01
C ILE A 59 -10.54 -4.13 5.13
N MET A 60 -9.99 -3.34 4.21
CA MET A 60 -10.79 -2.54 3.29
C MET A 60 -11.38 -3.38 2.14
N SER A 61 -12.63 -3.10 1.76
CA SER A 61 -13.23 -3.72 0.59
C SER A 61 -12.41 -3.46 -0.67
N GLY A 62 -12.23 -4.49 -1.50
CA GLY A 62 -11.57 -4.35 -2.78
C GLY A 62 -10.04 -4.42 -2.74
N VAL A 63 -9.43 -4.54 -1.56
CA VAL A 63 -8.01 -4.89 -1.44
C VAL A 63 -7.77 -6.26 -2.05
N LYS A 64 -6.58 -6.44 -2.62
CA LYS A 64 -6.18 -7.73 -3.16
C LYS A 64 -5.47 -8.53 -2.08
N TYR A 65 -5.86 -9.79 -1.92
CA TYR A 65 -5.23 -10.72 -0.99
C TYR A 65 -4.66 -11.92 -1.76
N GLN A 66 -3.66 -12.56 -1.16
CA GLN A 66 -2.93 -13.66 -1.78
C GLN A 66 -3.20 -14.94 -1.00
N VAL A 67 -3.52 -16.03 -1.70
CA VAL A 67 -3.67 -17.37 -1.11
C VAL A 67 -2.65 -18.28 -1.76
N LEU A 68 -1.80 -18.89 -0.94
CA LEU A 68 -0.93 -19.99 -1.36
C LEU A 68 -1.61 -21.32 -1.03
N LYS A 69 -1.74 -22.19 -2.02
CA LYS A 69 -2.24 -23.55 -1.83
C LYS A 69 -1.21 -24.57 -2.29
N SER A 70 -1.09 -25.68 -1.56
CA SER A 70 -0.41 -26.88 -2.02
C SER A 70 -1.11 -27.49 -3.24
N ASP A 71 -0.46 -28.45 -3.90
CA ASP A 71 -1.06 -29.21 -5.01
C ASP A 71 -2.33 -29.97 -4.63
N GLU A 72 -2.46 -30.34 -3.35
CA GLU A 72 -3.64 -31.01 -2.79
C GLU A 72 -4.79 -30.03 -2.51
N GLY A 73 -4.60 -28.73 -2.79
CA GLY A 73 -5.58 -27.68 -2.56
C GLY A 73 -5.66 -27.19 -1.11
N LYS A 74 -4.83 -27.73 -0.21
CA LYS A 74 -4.70 -27.23 1.18
C LYS A 74 -4.11 -25.83 1.16
N ILE A 75 -4.72 -24.89 1.89
CA ILE A 75 -4.19 -23.55 2.09
C ILE A 75 -2.90 -23.66 2.92
N GLU A 76 -1.81 -23.11 2.43
CA GLU A 76 -0.55 -23.03 3.19
C GLU A 76 -0.40 -21.65 3.81
N GLN A 77 -0.80 -20.60 3.09
CA GLN A 77 -0.77 -19.23 3.58
C GLN A 77 -1.89 -18.37 2.97
N VAL A 78 -2.29 -17.33 3.70
CA VAL A 78 -3.11 -16.22 3.21
C VAL A 78 -2.47 -14.92 3.68
N LEU A 79 -2.28 -13.97 2.76
CA LEU A 79 -1.81 -12.61 3.05
C LEU A 79 -2.89 -11.61 2.69
N ILE A 80 -3.41 -10.89 3.69
CA ILE A 80 -4.50 -9.91 3.53
C ILE A 80 -3.99 -8.53 3.99
N PRO A 81 -3.77 -7.58 3.07
CA PRO A 81 -3.36 -6.23 3.44
C PRO A 81 -4.38 -5.52 4.34
N ILE A 82 -3.90 -4.90 5.41
CA ILE A 82 -4.65 -4.01 6.32
C ILE A 82 -4.00 -2.62 6.27
N GLY A 83 -4.18 -1.96 5.12
CA GLY A 83 -3.49 -0.72 4.77
C GLY A 83 -2.25 -0.97 3.91
N GLU A 84 -1.31 -0.01 3.94
CA GLU A 84 -0.12 -0.02 3.06
C GLU A 84 1.15 -0.58 3.74
N GLU A 85 1.17 -0.68 5.06
CA GLU A 85 2.38 -1.08 5.79
C GLU A 85 2.27 -2.49 6.40
N LEU A 86 1.05 -2.93 6.72
CA LEU A 86 0.78 -4.17 7.45
C LEU A 86 -0.18 -5.07 6.69
N GLN A 87 -0.02 -6.37 6.89
CA GLN A 87 -0.92 -7.42 6.37
C GLN A 87 -1.16 -8.47 7.46
N LEU A 88 -2.37 -9.00 7.49
CA LEU A 88 -2.69 -10.22 8.20
C LEU A 88 -2.07 -11.41 7.47
N HIS A 89 -1.43 -12.29 8.23
CA HIS A 89 -0.79 -13.49 7.72
C HIS A 89 -1.38 -14.72 8.42
N ILE A 90 -2.21 -15.45 7.68
CA ILE A 90 -2.69 -16.78 8.10
C ILE A 90 -1.75 -17.81 7.51
N PHE A 91 -1.22 -18.72 8.30
CA PHE A 91 -0.31 -19.76 7.80
C PHE A 91 -0.48 -21.07 8.54
N ASP A 92 -0.28 -22.17 7.81
CA ASP A 92 -0.33 -23.52 8.34
C ASP A 92 0.90 -23.80 9.22
N THR A 93 0.66 -24.41 10.39
CA THR A 93 1.70 -24.90 11.29
C THR A 93 1.41 -26.35 11.68
N LYS A 94 2.36 -27.01 12.35
CA LYS A 94 2.16 -28.38 12.84
C LYS A 94 0.97 -28.50 13.80
N ASP A 95 0.65 -27.43 14.51
CA ASP A 95 -0.42 -27.37 15.51
C ASP A 95 -1.73 -26.80 14.94
N GLY A 96 -1.82 -26.66 13.61
CA GLY A 96 -2.92 -26.01 12.90
C GLY A 96 -2.56 -24.61 12.41
N TYR A 97 -3.54 -23.88 11.90
CA TYR A 97 -3.33 -22.53 11.36
C TYR A 97 -3.13 -21.51 12.47
N LYS A 98 -2.28 -20.52 12.20
CA LYS A 98 -2.10 -19.33 13.04
C LYS A 98 -2.33 -18.08 12.23
N LEU A 99 -2.70 -17.00 12.91
CA LEU A 99 -2.82 -15.66 12.35
C LEU A 99 -1.91 -14.74 13.14
N THR A 100 -1.24 -13.83 12.43
CA THR A 100 -0.42 -12.77 13.00
C THR A 100 -0.38 -11.58 12.06
N THR A 101 0.02 -10.42 12.56
CA THR A 101 0.24 -9.23 11.74
C THR A 101 1.71 -9.16 11.31
N THR A 102 1.97 -8.97 10.01
CA THR A 102 3.33 -8.85 9.47
C THR A 102 3.48 -7.60 8.60
N PRO A 103 4.69 -7.01 8.51
CA PRO A 103 4.95 -5.94 7.56
C PRO A 103 4.80 -6.39 6.11
N ILE A 104 4.31 -5.49 5.26
CA ILE A 104 4.26 -5.71 3.81
C ILE A 104 5.64 -5.42 3.23
N ALA A 105 6.24 -6.41 2.56
CA ALA A 105 7.45 -6.19 1.78
C ALA A 105 7.14 -5.41 0.48
N PHE A 106 7.83 -4.30 0.27
CA PHE A 106 7.82 -3.48 -0.94
C PHE A 106 9.22 -2.89 -1.18
N GLN A 107 9.47 -2.44 -2.41
CA GLN A 107 10.64 -1.67 -2.77
C GLN A 107 10.32 -0.17 -2.75
N GLU A 108 11.24 0.66 -2.25
CA GLU A 108 11.17 2.11 -2.34
C GLU A 108 12.30 2.63 -3.24
N GLU A 109 11.94 3.52 -4.16
CA GLU A 109 12.86 4.17 -5.09
C GLU A 109 12.66 5.70 -4.99
N ASP A 110 13.76 6.44 -4.85
CA ASP A 110 13.73 7.91 -4.89
C ASP A 110 13.55 8.39 -6.33
N GLU A 111 12.54 9.23 -6.56
CA GLU A 111 12.15 9.73 -7.87
C GLU A 111 12.02 11.26 -7.85
N VAL A 112 12.23 11.87 -9.03
CA VAL A 112 12.07 13.30 -9.25
C VAL A 112 11.18 13.54 -10.47
N ALA A 113 10.09 14.27 -10.29
CA ALA A 113 9.27 14.76 -11.39
C ALA A 113 9.40 16.28 -11.50
N THR A 114 9.75 16.81 -12.68
CA THR A 114 9.71 18.25 -12.98
C THR A 114 8.73 18.49 -14.12
N ILE A 115 7.72 19.31 -13.89
CA ILE A 115 6.56 19.43 -14.79
C ILE A 115 6.27 20.91 -15.04
N GLU A 116 6.07 21.26 -16.30
CA GLU A 116 5.53 22.55 -16.70
C GLU A 116 4.01 22.47 -16.74
N ILE A 117 3.34 23.42 -16.09
CA ILE A 117 1.88 23.45 -15.98
C ILE A 117 1.31 23.92 -17.30
N THR A 118 0.40 23.13 -17.86
CA THR A 118 -0.33 23.45 -19.10
C THR A 118 -1.81 23.65 -18.85
N GLN A 119 -2.39 22.87 -17.92
CA GLN A 119 -3.82 22.89 -17.61
C GLN A 119 -4.05 23.05 -16.12
N SER A 120 -3.57 22.10 -15.32
CA SER A 120 -3.66 22.12 -13.87
C SER A 120 -2.62 21.16 -13.28
N PRO A 121 -2.05 21.47 -12.10
CA PRO A 121 -1.05 20.59 -11.49
C PRO A 121 -1.53 19.14 -11.37
N TYR A 122 -2.79 18.93 -10.96
CA TYR A 122 -3.33 17.58 -10.80
C TYR A 122 -3.31 16.79 -12.11
N GLN A 123 -3.82 17.38 -13.20
CA GLN A 123 -3.87 16.70 -14.50
C GLN A 123 -2.47 16.56 -15.11
N ASP A 124 -1.62 17.59 -15.00
CA ASP A 124 -0.29 17.58 -15.58
C ASP A 124 0.63 16.56 -14.88
N ILE A 125 0.47 16.37 -13.55
CA ILE A 125 1.15 15.29 -12.80
C ILE A 125 0.70 13.92 -13.29
N ILE A 126 -0.61 13.69 -13.46
CA ILE A 126 -1.14 12.42 -13.98
C ILE A 126 -0.57 12.15 -15.37
N ASN A 127 -0.60 13.13 -16.26
CA ASN A 127 -0.12 12.98 -17.63
C ASN A 127 1.37 12.65 -17.68
N SER A 128 2.18 13.28 -16.82
CA SER A 128 3.64 13.09 -16.82
C SER A 128 4.11 11.82 -16.10
N THR A 129 3.37 11.36 -15.08
CA THR A 129 3.84 10.29 -14.18
C THR A 129 2.96 9.04 -14.25
N ASN A 130 1.81 9.12 -14.92
CA ASN A 130 0.76 8.11 -14.92
C ASN A 130 0.31 7.68 -13.50
N ASN A 131 0.38 8.61 -12.55
CA ASN A 131 0.16 8.33 -11.13
C ASN A 131 -0.81 9.33 -10.50
N TYR A 132 -2.08 8.92 -10.38
CA TYR A 132 -3.11 9.77 -9.77
C TYR A 132 -2.91 9.98 -8.27
N LEU A 133 -2.31 9.00 -7.57
CA LEU A 133 -2.01 9.12 -6.14
C LEU A 133 -0.95 10.19 -5.91
N LEU A 134 0.09 10.25 -6.74
CA LEU A 134 1.09 11.33 -6.66
C LEU A 134 0.45 12.72 -6.86
N ALA A 135 -0.45 12.84 -7.83
CA ALA A 135 -1.19 14.09 -8.05
C ALA A 135 -2.06 14.45 -6.85
N HIS A 136 -2.72 13.48 -6.22
CA HIS A 136 -3.50 13.69 -5.01
C HIS A 136 -2.62 14.19 -3.85
N GLU A 137 -1.54 13.48 -3.54
CA GLU A 137 -0.61 13.83 -2.46
C GLU A 137 0.00 15.23 -2.69
N PHE A 138 0.33 15.57 -3.93
CA PHE A 138 0.83 16.91 -4.26
C PHE A 138 -0.19 18.00 -3.92
N ILE A 139 -1.47 17.82 -4.26
CA ILE A 139 -2.50 18.81 -3.92
C ILE A 139 -2.70 18.90 -2.41
N GLN A 140 -2.65 17.78 -1.67
CA GLN A 140 -2.78 17.79 -0.22
C GLN A 140 -1.61 18.52 0.46
N ALA A 141 -0.38 18.26 0.00
CA ALA A 141 0.83 18.86 0.57
C ALA A 141 0.81 20.39 0.55
N PHE A 142 0.11 21.01 -0.41
CA PHE A 142 0.01 22.47 -0.57
C PHE A 142 -1.35 23.07 -0.21
N LYS A 143 -2.31 22.26 0.28
CA LYS A 143 -3.74 22.63 0.37
C LYS A 143 -4.04 23.96 1.07
N ASN A 144 -3.24 24.33 2.08
CA ASN A 144 -3.41 25.58 2.83
C ASN A 144 -2.28 26.61 2.61
N SER A 145 -1.25 26.28 1.82
CA SER A 145 -0.12 27.18 1.56
C SER A 145 -0.21 27.84 0.19
N VAL A 146 -0.83 27.20 -0.81
CA VAL A 146 -0.90 27.71 -2.18
C VAL A 146 -2.33 27.77 -2.70
N ASN A 147 -2.70 28.90 -3.30
CA ASN A 147 -3.93 29.02 -4.06
C ASN A 147 -3.70 28.62 -5.53
N PHE A 148 -3.96 27.35 -5.84
CA PHE A 148 -3.79 26.80 -7.19
C PHE A 148 -4.58 27.51 -8.28
N LYS A 149 -5.63 28.29 -7.95
CA LYS A 149 -6.37 29.11 -8.95
C LYS A 149 -5.52 30.25 -9.51
N MET A 150 -4.40 30.59 -8.88
CA MET A 150 -3.51 31.66 -9.34
C MET A 150 -2.45 31.19 -10.34
N LEU A 151 -2.31 29.88 -10.52
CA LEU A 151 -1.38 29.27 -11.47
C LEU A 151 -1.73 29.61 -12.91
N ARG A 152 -0.70 29.62 -13.74
CA ARG A 152 -0.81 29.91 -15.17
C ARG A 152 -0.04 28.87 -15.97
N SER A 153 -0.40 28.75 -17.24
CA SER A 153 0.40 28.00 -18.20
C SER A 153 1.83 28.55 -18.23
N GLY A 154 2.81 27.65 -18.14
CA GLY A 154 4.23 27.99 -18.05
C GLY A 154 4.80 28.07 -16.63
N ASP A 155 3.96 28.15 -15.59
CA ASP A 155 4.42 27.92 -14.21
C ASP A 155 4.98 26.48 -14.08
N ARG A 156 5.92 26.25 -13.17
CA ARG A 156 6.59 24.95 -13.03
C ARG A 156 6.43 24.37 -11.64
N LEU A 157 6.43 23.05 -11.56
CA LEU A 157 6.50 22.31 -10.31
C LEU A 157 7.61 21.25 -10.34
N ALA A 158 8.12 20.91 -9.17
CA ALA A 158 9.07 19.83 -8.97
C ALA A 158 8.68 19.02 -7.74
N ILE A 159 8.70 17.69 -7.84
CA ILE A 159 8.32 16.77 -6.76
C ILE A 159 9.46 15.78 -6.55
N PHE A 160 9.98 15.72 -5.33
CA PHE A 160 10.89 14.67 -4.87
C PHE A 160 10.09 13.71 -3.98
N TYR A 161 9.97 12.45 -4.41
CA TYR A 161 9.10 11.49 -3.76
C TYR A 161 9.68 10.08 -3.81
N LYS A 162 9.27 9.26 -2.84
CA LYS A 162 9.54 7.84 -2.82
C LYS A 162 8.42 7.09 -3.51
N LYS A 163 8.74 6.40 -4.59
CA LYS A 163 7.84 5.49 -5.28
C LYS A 163 7.91 4.12 -4.60
N ARG A 164 6.74 3.59 -4.27
CA ARG A 164 6.61 2.23 -3.72
C ARG A 164 6.18 1.26 -4.79
N THR A 165 6.89 0.14 -4.89
CA THR A 165 6.54 -0.94 -5.80
C THR A 165 6.52 -2.29 -5.10
N ARG A 166 5.69 -3.20 -5.58
CA ARG A 166 5.61 -4.60 -5.14
C ARG A 166 5.30 -5.45 -6.35
N LEU A 167 6.10 -6.50 -6.56
CA LEU A 167 5.97 -7.41 -7.71
C LEU A 167 5.95 -6.67 -9.06
N GLY A 168 6.75 -5.60 -9.18
CA GLY A 168 6.87 -4.79 -10.39
C GLY A 168 5.69 -3.83 -10.64
N GLN A 169 4.73 -3.73 -9.73
CA GLN A 169 3.59 -2.81 -9.82
C GLN A 169 3.67 -1.73 -8.74
N GLN A 170 3.08 -0.57 -8.99
CA GLN A 170 2.94 0.45 -7.95
C GLN A 170 2.11 -0.08 -6.78
N PHE A 171 2.57 0.19 -5.56
CA PHE A 171 1.94 -0.27 -4.34
C PHE A 171 1.77 0.90 -3.36
N GLY A 172 0.54 1.24 -3.01
CA GLY A 172 0.24 2.35 -2.12
C GLY A 172 0.50 3.75 -2.71
N ALA A 173 0.29 4.76 -1.88
CA ALA A 173 0.56 6.16 -2.22
C ALA A 173 2.08 6.45 -2.23
N PRO A 174 2.60 7.15 -3.25
CA PRO A 174 3.96 7.65 -3.21
C PRO A 174 4.15 8.66 -2.08
N LYS A 175 5.33 8.66 -1.50
CA LYS A 175 5.66 9.47 -0.33
C LYS A 175 6.44 10.72 -0.75
N ILE A 176 5.78 11.89 -0.82
CA ILE A 176 6.44 13.15 -1.17
C ILE A 176 7.37 13.57 -0.02
N GLU A 177 8.67 13.70 -0.29
CA GLU A 177 9.66 14.18 0.69
C GLU A 177 9.81 15.70 0.63
N ALA A 178 9.81 16.25 -0.58
CA ALA A 178 9.84 17.69 -0.80
C ALA A 178 9.16 18.03 -2.13
N SER A 179 8.59 19.21 -2.22
CA SER A 179 7.96 19.67 -3.45
C SER A 179 8.05 21.19 -3.57
N MET A 180 8.06 21.67 -4.81
CA MET A 180 8.10 23.09 -5.15
C MET A 180 7.06 23.36 -6.22
N VAL A 181 6.32 24.46 -6.07
CA VAL A 181 5.45 24.99 -7.12
C VAL A 181 5.66 26.48 -7.29
N GLU A 182 5.89 26.88 -8.53
CA GLU A 182 5.97 28.27 -8.93
C GLU A 182 4.56 28.83 -9.15
N VAL A 183 4.27 29.98 -8.56
CA VAL A 183 3.01 30.71 -8.74
C VAL A 183 3.36 32.13 -9.09
N ARG A 184 3.16 32.54 -10.36
CA ARG A 184 3.42 33.90 -10.84
C ARG A 184 4.85 34.38 -10.53
N GLY A 185 5.85 33.55 -10.79
CA GLY A 185 7.27 33.90 -10.55
C GLY A 185 7.77 33.67 -9.13
N ARG A 186 6.90 33.25 -8.18
CA ARG A 186 7.31 32.95 -6.79
C ARG A 186 7.29 31.45 -6.55
N LYS A 187 8.40 30.92 -6.06
CA LYS A 187 8.53 29.50 -5.68
C LYS A 187 7.99 29.30 -4.27
N ASN A 188 7.10 28.34 -4.11
CA ASN A 188 6.55 27.93 -2.82
C ASN A 188 7.01 26.51 -2.57
N TYR A 189 7.50 26.22 -1.37
CA TYR A 189 8.08 24.92 -1.05
C TYR A 189 7.28 24.24 0.05
N VAL A 190 7.30 22.91 0.03
CA VAL A 190 6.85 22.07 1.14
C VAL A 190 7.85 20.95 1.36
N PHE A 191 8.06 20.64 2.63
CA PHE A 191 8.96 19.59 3.09
C PHE A 191 8.20 18.69 4.03
N ARG A 192 8.32 17.38 3.83
CA ARG A 192 7.77 16.39 4.74
C ARG A 192 8.69 16.23 5.93
N TYR A 193 8.13 16.30 7.13
CA TYR A 193 8.85 16.15 8.38
C TYR A 193 7.91 15.64 9.48
N ASN A 194 8.46 15.02 10.52
CA ASN A 194 7.77 14.62 11.75
C ASN A 194 6.36 14.01 11.57
N LYS A 195 6.28 12.67 11.51
CA LYS A 195 5.01 11.92 11.37
C LYS A 195 4.24 12.30 10.09
N ASP A 196 4.96 12.36 8.98
CA ASP A 196 4.40 12.60 7.63
C ASP A 196 3.69 13.95 7.43
N ARG A 197 3.95 14.95 8.28
CA ARG A 197 3.38 16.29 8.13
C ARG A 197 4.17 17.16 7.16
N PHE A 198 3.49 18.10 6.52
CA PHE A 198 4.12 19.07 5.61
C PHE A 198 4.39 20.42 6.28
N TYR A 199 5.57 20.98 6.02
CA TYR A 199 6.02 22.29 6.50
C TYR A 199 6.51 23.15 5.33
N ASP A 200 6.29 24.46 5.41
CA ASP A 200 6.80 25.43 4.43
C ASP A 200 8.32 25.69 4.60
N GLU A 201 8.89 26.54 3.75
CA GLU A 201 10.32 26.89 3.80
C GLU A 201 10.79 27.56 5.11
N ASN A 202 9.86 28.05 5.94
CA ASN A 202 10.16 28.66 7.23
C ASN A 202 9.91 27.69 8.40
N GLY A 203 9.56 26.43 8.12
CA GLY A 203 9.25 25.43 9.12
C GLY A 203 7.87 25.59 9.75
N LYS A 204 6.95 26.32 9.11
CA LYS A 204 5.56 26.42 9.55
C LYS A 204 4.74 25.28 8.96
N GLU A 205 3.98 24.59 9.81
CA GLU A 205 3.11 23.48 9.38
C GLU A 205 2.05 23.97 8.39
N VAL A 206 1.90 23.23 7.29
CA VAL A 206 0.92 23.49 6.22
C VAL A 206 -0.42 22.79 6.50
N GLU A 207 -0.38 21.65 7.18
CA GLU A 207 -1.59 20.94 7.58
C GLU A 207 -2.40 21.79 8.58
N GLY A 208 -3.68 21.97 8.28
CA GLY A 208 -4.54 22.96 8.94
C GLY A 208 -5.59 22.35 9.87
N PHE A 209 -5.44 21.09 10.28
CA PHE A 209 -6.40 20.43 11.15
C PHE A 209 -5.88 20.39 12.59
N PHE A 210 -6.61 21.05 13.49
CA PHE A 210 -6.38 20.96 14.92
C PHE A 210 -7.34 19.91 15.48
N LEU A 211 -6.88 18.66 15.61
CA LEU A 211 -7.64 17.64 16.32
C LEU A 211 -7.58 17.95 17.82
N SER A 212 -8.76 18.17 18.42
CA SER A 212 -8.89 18.18 19.87
C SER A 212 -8.99 16.74 20.37
N ARG A 213 -8.58 16.51 21.62
CA ARG A 213 -8.73 15.20 22.26
C ARG A 213 -10.22 14.85 22.30
N PRO A 214 -10.68 13.78 21.64
CA PRO A 214 -12.10 13.49 21.53
C PRO A 214 -12.70 12.97 22.84
N VAL A 215 -11.88 12.37 23.71
CA VAL A 215 -12.28 11.79 25.00
C VAL A 215 -11.20 11.98 26.05
N ASN A 216 -11.60 12.10 27.33
CA ASN A 216 -10.66 12.08 28.44
C ASN A 216 -10.31 10.62 28.80
N PHE A 217 -9.06 10.23 28.59
CA PHE A 217 -8.48 9.00 29.14
C PHE A 217 -8.17 9.25 30.62
N THR A 218 -8.76 8.42 31.49
CA THR A 218 -8.48 8.29 32.92
C THR A 218 -7.42 7.25 33.17
#